data_AF-A0A0K8QFN0-F1
#
_entry.id   AF-A0A0K8QFN0-F1
#
_cell.length_a   1.000
_cell.length_b   1.000
_cell.length_c   1.000
_cell.angle_alpha   90.00
_cell.angle_beta   90.00
_cell.angle_gamma   90.00
#
_symmetry.space_group_name_H-M   'P 1'
#
loop_
_entity.id
_entity.type
_entity.pdbx_description
1 polymer ?
#
loop_
_entity_poly.entity_id
_entity_poly.type
_entity_poly.pdbx_seq_one_letter_code
_entity_poly.pdbx_strand_id
1 'polypeptide(L)'
;MLVDTISRSDTYPYIDIREDDVVMGHEATVSRVSEEQLFYLMSRGMPEDEAMAMIVRGFIEPIARELPMEYALELNRLIELQMEGSVG
;
A
#
# COMPACT_ATOMS: atom_id res chain seq x y z
N MET A 1 3.65 1.57 -2.56
CA MET A 1 3.38 2.85 -1.88
C MET A 1 4.64 3.25 -1.12
N LEU A 2 5.09 4.50 -1.26
CA LEU A 2 6.20 5.09 -0.51
C LEU A 2 5.61 5.83 0.70
N VAL A 3 6.08 5.50 1.89
CA VAL A 3 5.53 6.03 3.16
C VAL A 3 6.27 7.26 3.67
N ASP A 4 7.51 7.48 3.22
CA ASP A 4 8.36 8.59 3.64
C ASP A 4 9.18 9.15 2.45
N THR A 5 10.12 10.06 2.76
CA THR A 5 10.97 10.76 1.78
C THR A 5 12.26 10.02 1.41
N ILE A 6 12.66 9.01 2.20
CA ILE A 6 13.88 8.21 1.98
C ILE A 6 13.59 6.89 1.25
N SER A 7 12.33 6.48 1.25
CA SER A 7 11.81 5.27 0.64
C SER A 7 11.95 5.32 -0.87
N ARG A 8 12.31 4.17 -1.44
CA ARG A 8 12.46 3.96 -2.88
C ARG A 8 11.81 2.65 -3.28
N SER A 9 11.19 2.65 -4.47
CA SER A 9 10.62 1.46 -5.09
C SER A 9 11.21 1.31 -6.48
N ASP A 10 11.82 0.16 -6.75
CA ASP A 10 12.31 -0.21 -8.08
C ASP A 10 11.47 -1.38 -8.59
N THR A 11 11.00 -1.32 -9.84
CA THR A 11 10.16 -2.35 -10.47
C THR A 11 10.76 -2.73 -11.81
N TYR A 12 11.10 -4.00 -11.97
CA TYR A 12 11.77 -4.54 -13.15
C TYR A 12 10.90 -5.62 -13.80
N PRO A 13 9.94 -5.24 -14.67
CA PRO A 13 9.12 -6.23 -15.36
C PRO A 13 9.94 -6.94 -16.43
N TYR A 14 9.67 -8.24 -16.62
CA TYR A 14 10.19 -9.03 -17.72
C TYR A 14 9.03 -9.82 -18.34
N ILE A 15 8.94 -9.78 -19.67
CA ILE A 15 7.87 -10.41 -20.44
C ILE A 15 8.54 -11.17 -21.60
N ASP A 16 8.43 -12.50 -21.60
CA ASP A 16 8.84 -13.39 -22.70
C ASP A 16 7.58 -14.11 -23.21
N ILE A 17 7.16 -13.79 -24.45
CA ILE A 17 5.97 -14.36 -25.10
C ILE A 17 6.44 -15.18 -26.31
N ARG A 18 6.02 -16.45 -26.35
CA ARG A 18 6.39 -17.42 -27.39
C ARG A 18 5.18 -17.99 -28.11
N GLU A 19 4.21 -17.12 -28.38
CA GLU A 19 2.96 -17.43 -29.06
C GLU A 19 2.49 -16.19 -29.82
N ASP A 20 1.83 -16.38 -30.96
CA ASP A 20 1.52 -15.29 -31.89
C ASP A 20 0.17 -14.62 -31.60
N ASP A 21 -0.77 -15.33 -30.97
CA ASP A 21 -2.11 -14.83 -30.64
C ASP A 21 -2.28 -14.57 -29.14
N VAL A 22 -1.80 -13.40 -28.69
CA VAL A 22 -1.84 -13.01 -27.27
C VAL A 22 -2.31 -11.56 -27.10
N VAL A 23 -3.18 -11.35 -26.12
CA VAL A 23 -3.48 -10.02 -25.55
C VAL A 23 -2.86 -9.96 -24.15
N MET A 24 -1.95 -9.01 -23.93
CA MET A 24 -1.25 -8.85 -22.67
C MET A 24 -1.19 -7.37 -22.29
N GLY A 25 -1.46 -7.08 -21.01
CA GLY A 25 -1.27 -5.77 -20.41
C GLY A 25 -0.42 -5.90 -19.15
N HIS A 26 0.51 -4.98 -18.96
CA HIS A 26 1.26 -4.83 -17.72
C HIS A 26 1.03 -3.43 -17.17
N GLU A 27 0.71 -3.36 -15.89
CA GLU A 27 0.58 -2.11 -15.15
C GLU A 27 1.41 -2.18 -13.87
N ALA A 28 2.07 -1.06 -13.55
CA ALA A 28 2.77 -0.85 -12.31
C ALA A 28 2.57 0.60 -11.87
N THR A 29 2.16 0.81 -10.62
CA THR A 29 1.95 2.14 -10.06
C THR A 29 2.74 2.30 -8.77
N VAL A 30 3.54 3.37 -8.71
CA VAL A 30 4.18 3.81 -7.48
C VAL A 30 3.43 5.03 -6.98
N SER A 31 2.81 4.90 -5.81
CA SER A 31 2.16 6.00 -5.09
C SER A 31 2.99 6.43 -3.89
N ARG A 32 2.86 7.69 -3.48
CA ARG A 32 3.31 8.17 -2.16
C ARG A 32 2.07 8.42 -1.30
N VAL A 33 2.21 8.37 0.01
CA VAL A 33 1.18 8.89 0.93
C VAL A 33 0.87 10.34 0.56
N SER A 34 -0.41 10.66 0.43
CA SER A 34 -0.86 12.01 0.10
C SER A 34 -0.79 12.90 1.33
N GLU A 35 0.04 13.94 1.26
CA GLU A 35 0.13 14.98 2.30
C GLU A 35 -1.22 15.69 2.49
N GLU A 36 -2.00 15.86 1.43
CA GLU A 36 -3.34 16.45 1.50
C GLU A 36 -4.33 15.54 2.25
N GLN A 37 -4.30 14.23 1.99
CA GLN A 37 -5.15 13.26 2.72
C GLN A 37 -4.73 13.17 4.19
N LEU A 38 -3.43 13.15 4.46
CA LEU A 38 -2.89 13.15 5.82
C LEU A 38 -3.32 14.41 6.56
N PHE A 39 -3.09 15.59 5.96
CA PHE A 39 -3.54 16.86 6.51
C PHE A 39 -5.05 16.90 6.75
N TYR A 40 -5.84 16.39 5.79
CA TYR A 40 -7.29 16.33 5.93
C TYR A 40 -7.72 15.48 7.13
N LEU A 41 -7.17 14.28 7.30
CA LEU A 41 -7.49 13.40 8.42
C LEU A 41 -7.04 14.01 9.75
N MET A 42 -5.84 14.59 9.82
CA MET A 42 -5.36 15.28 11.02
C MET A 42 -6.20 16.50 11.37
N SER A 43 -6.69 17.24 10.37
CA SER A 43 -7.61 18.38 10.60
C SER A 43 -8.94 17.96 11.24
N ARG A 44 -9.29 16.67 11.15
CA ARG A 44 -10.46 16.07 11.83
C ARG A 44 -10.15 15.57 13.23
N GLY A 45 -8.95 15.82 13.74
CA GLY A 45 -8.52 15.43 15.09
C GLY A 45 -7.87 14.06 15.17
N MET A 46 -7.57 13.43 14.03
CA MET A 46 -6.85 12.15 14.00
C MET A 46 -5.35 12.39 14.25
N PRO A 47 -4.71 11.63 15.16
CA PRO A 47 -3.26 11.59 15.26
C PRO A 47 -2.58 11.24 13.92
N GLU A 48 -1.38 11.74 13.68
CA GLU A 48 -0.66 11.55 12.41
C GLU A 48 -0.40 10.07 12.10
N ASP A 49 0.01 9.31 13.11
CA ASP A 49 0.22 7.86 13.06
C ASP A 49 -1.07 7.09 12.72
N GLU A 50 -2.19 7.46 13.35
CA GLU A 50 -3.49 6.85 13.06
C GLU A 50 -3.98 7.20 11.64
N ALA A 51 -3.77 8.45 11.20
CA ALA A 51 -4.13 8.90 9.86
C ALA A 51 -3.30 8.21 8.78
N MET A 52 -1.99 8.07 9.02
CA MET A 52 -1.09 7.32 8.17
C MET A 52 -1.51 5.85 8.07
N ALA A 53 -1.80 5.21 9.21
CA ALA A 53 -2.27 3.83 9.25
C ALA A 53 -3.58 3.63 8.50
N MET A 54 -4.50 4.59 8.59
CA MET A 54 -5.76 4.56 7.84
C MET A 54 -5.53 4.61 6.31
N ILE A 55 -4.64 5.48 5.83
CA ILE A 55 -4.32 5.60 4.40
C ILE A 55 -3.67 4.31 3.89
N VAL A 56 -2.69 3.78 4.62
CA VAL A 56 -1.98 2.54 4.25
C VAL A 56 -2.93 1.33 4.26
N ARG A 57 -3.79 1.22 5.28
CA ARG A 57 -4.83 0.18 5.32
C ARG A 57 -5.75 0.27 4.11
N GLY A 58 -6.21 1.48 3.75
CA GLY A 58 -7.03 1.68 2.55
C GLY A 58 -6.34 1.24 1.25
N PHE A 59 -5.02 1.40 1.17
CA PHE A 59 -4.22 0.93 0.02
C PHE A 59 -4.13 -0.61 -0.05
N ILE A 60 -4.03 -1.29 1.10
CA ILE A 60 -3.88 -2.75 1.17
C ILE A 60 -5.23 -3.48 1.17
N GLU A 61 -6.31 -2.77 1.49
CA GLU A 61 -7.67 -3.30 1.61
C GLU A 61 -8.14 -4.19 0.43
N PRO A 62 -7.89 -3.83 -0.85
CA PRO A 62 -8.26 -4.69 -1.96
C PRO A 62 -7.54 -6.04 -1.94
N ILE A 63 -6.28 -6.07 -1.48
CA ILE A 63 -5.50 -7.31 -1.35
C ILE A 63 -6.04 -8.17 -0.21
N ALA A 64 -6.36 -7.55 0.93
CA ALA A 64 -6.91 -8.25 2.08
C ALA A 64 -8.26 -8.92 1.77
N ARG A 65 -9.10 -8.32 0.91
CA ARG A 65 -10.38 -8.89 0.46
C ARG A 65 -10.25 -10.18 -0.35
N GLU A 66 -9.13 -10.38 -1.04
CA GLU A 66 -8.87 -11.58 -1.85
C GLU A 66 -8.39 -12.77 -0.99
N LEU A 67 -8.06 -12.54 0.28
CA LEU A 67 -7.58 -13.56 1.19
C LEU A 67 -8.72 -14.18 2.01
N PRO A 68 -8.61 -15.47 2.37
CA PRO A 68 -9.45 -16.08 3.40
C PRO A 68 -9.42 -15.26 4.70
N MET A 69 -10.56 -15.22 5.40
CA MET A 69 -10.78 -14.34 6.57
C MET A 69 -9.68 -14.43 7.63
N GLU A 70 -9.23 -15.64 7.95
CA GLU A 70 -8.15 -15.87 8.92
C GLU A 70 -6.81 -15.22 8.53
N TYR A 71 -6.48 -15.18 7.23
CA TYR A 71 -5.26 -14.55 6.74
C TYR A 71 -5.40 -13.04 6.58
N ALA A 72 -6.60 -12.56 6.23
CA ALA A 72 -6.88 -11.13 6.16
C ALA A 72 -6.73 -10.45 7.54
N LEU A 73 -7.18 -11.12 8.60
CA LEU A 73 -6.98 -10.66 9.98
C LEU A 73 -5.49 -10.59 10.36
N GLU A 74 -4.73 -11.63 10.04
CA GLU A 74 -3.30 -11.67 10.34
C GLU A 74 -2.52 -10.61 9.56
N LEU A 75 -2.83 -10.42 8.27
CA LEU A 75 -2.21 -9.40 7.43
C LEU A 75 -2.42 -7.99 8.02
N ASN A 76 -3.64 -7.66 8.43
CA ASN A 76 -3.93 -6.35 9.05
C ASN A 76 -3.11 -6.13 10.31
N ARG A 77 -2.98 -7.16 11.16
CA ARG A 77 -2.18 -7.09 12.38
C ARG A 77 -0.69 -6.92 12.10
N LEU A 78 -0.16 -7.62 11.10
CA LEU A 78 1.24 -7.48 10.68
C LEU A 78 1.54 -6.07 10.16
N ILE A 79 0.61 -5.46 9.43
CA ILE A 79 0.77 -4.09 8.93
C ILE A 79 0.82 -3.10 10.09
N GLU A 80 -0.09 -3.20 11.06
CA GLU A 80 -0.11 -2.33 12.25
C GLU A 80 1.21 -2.41 13.01
N LEU A 81 1.73 -3.62 13.25
CA LEU A 81 3.00 -3.85 13.92
C LEU A 81 4.20 -3.24 13.17
N GLN A 82 4.20 -3.30 11.84
CA GLN A 82 5.26 -2.67 11.05
C GLN A 82 5.18 -1.14 11.10
N MET A 83 3.97 -0.58 11.17
CA MET A 83 3.78 0.86 11.20
C MET A 83 4.18 1.51 12.53
N GLU A 84 3.95 0.84 13.67
CA GLU A 84 4.39 1.33 14.99
C GLU A 84 5.91 1.57 15.09
N GLY A 85 6.73 0.90 14.26
CA GLY A 85 8.19 1.04 14.23
C GLY A 85 8.77 1.81 13.05
N SER A 86 7.94 2.23 12.09
CA SER A 86 8.40 2.82 10.81
C SER A 86 8.17 4.32 10.68
N VAL A 87 7.42 4.92 11.60
CA VAL A 87 7.13 6.36 11.60
C VAL A 87 8.12 7.03 12.58
N GLY A 88 9.30 7.40 12.07
CA GLY A 88 10.38 8.04 12.82
C GLY A 88 11.54 8.48 11.93
#